data_AF-A0A4P1KIU0-F1
#
_entry.id   AF-A0A4P1KIU0-F1
#
_cell.length_a   1.000
_cell.length_b   1.000
_cell.length_c   1.000
_cell.angle_alpha   90.00
_cell.angle_beta   90.00
_cell.angle_gamma   90.00
#
_symmetry.space_group_name_H-M   'P 1'
#
loop_
_entity.id
_entity.type
_entity.pdbx_description
1 polymer ?
#
loop_
_entity_poly.entity_id
_entity_poly.type
_entity_poly.pdbx_seq_one_letter_code
_entity_poly.pdbx_strand_id
1 'polypeptide(L)'
;MPAFDWKAAVSLALPLYLVTLASQNLPGLVVLRAAGYAPPAGKLIFWGGLTSTLLAPFGAHGVNLAAITAAICTEPDAHPDASKRWTVGVIYGLFYLVVALFAAPLAGLFIAMPTGALAVITGLALIAPLTGSLGAMMAAAKDREAAVLTFAATASGVALFGVGSAFWGLAVGFLALAARRWIPARG
;
A
#
# COMPACT_ATOMS: atom_id res chain seq x y z
N MET A 1 20.08 -15.12 -8.38
CA MET A 1 19.15 -15.53 -9.46
C MET A 1 17.74 -15.43 -8.92
N PRO A 2 16.75 -14.95 -9.69
CA PRO A 2 15.35 -15.01 -9.26
C PRO A 2 14.95 -16.47 -9.05
N ALA A 3 14.38 -16.78 -7.89
CA ALA A 3 13.90 -18.11 -7.54
C ALA A 3 12.42 -17.99 -7.15
N PHE A 4 11.61 -18.93 -7.66
CA PHE A 4 10.21 -18.98 -7.30
C PHE A 4 10.05 -19.55 -5.89
N ASP A 5 9.41 -18.79 -5.01
CA ASP A 5 9.09 -19.21 -3.65
C ASP A 5 7.59 -19.01 -3.38
N TRP A 6 6.86 -20.12 -3.34
CA TRP A 6 5.42 -20.10 -3.09
C TRP A 6 5.09 -19.58 -1.68
N LYS A 7 5.96 -19.78 -0.69
CA LYS A 7 5.76 -19.25 0.66
C LYS A 7 5.91 -17.74 0.66
N ALA A 8 6.89 -17.19 -0.05
CA ALA A 8 7.03 -15.75 -0.23
C ALA A 8 5.83 -15.16 -0.98
N ALA A 9 5.31 -15.85 -2.00
CA ALA A 9 4.12 -15.42 -2.73
C ALA A 9 2.89 -15.31 -1.81
N VAL A 10 2.61 -16.33 -0.99
CA VAL A 10 1.46 -16.31 -0.07
C VAL A 10 1.69 -15.36 1.10
N SER A 11 2.89 -15.35 1.67
CA SER A 11 3.23 -14.61 2.88
C SER A 11 3.43 -13.11 2.66
N LEU A 12 3.84 -12.69 1.46
CA LEU A 12 4.17 -11.29 1.17
C LEU A 12 3.33 -10.74 0.02
N ALA A 13 3.29 -11.43 -1.13
CA ALA A 13 2.64 -10.86 -2.31
C ALA A 13 1.13 -10.69 -2.11
N LEU A 14 0.45 -11.66 -1.50
CA LEU A 14 -1.00 -11.56 -1.26
C LEU A 14 -1.35 -10.45 -0.24
N PRO A 15 -0.70 -10.36 0.95
CA PRO A 15 -0.92 -9.24 1.85
C PRO A 15 -0.59 -7.88 1.22
N LEU A 16 0.55 -7.75 0.54
CA LEU A 16 0.95 -6.50 -0.11
C LEU A 16 -0.03 -6.09 -1.20
N TYR A 17 -0.53 -7.05 -2.00
CA TYR A 17 -1.54 -6.79 -3.01
C TYR A 17 -2.84 -6.26 -2.38
N LEU A 18 -3.33 -6.90 -1.33
CA LEU A 18 -4.58 -6.48 -0.66
C LEU A 18 -4.44 -5.11 -0.01
N VAL A 19 -3.34 -4.85 0.70
CA VAL A 19 -3.06 -3.54 1.29
C VAL A 19 -2.98 -2.49 0.18
N THR A 20 -2.23 -2.74 -0.88
CA THR A 20 -2.09 -1.83 -2.03
C THR A 20 -3.43 -1.57 -2.71
N LEU A 21 -4.26 -2.60 -2.87
CA LEU A 21 -5.58 -2.46 -3.46
C LEU A 21 -6.46 -1.54 -2.61
N ALA A 22 -6.46 -1.76 -1.29
CA ALA A 22 -7.28 -1.04 -0.34
C ALA A 22 -6.82 0.41 -0.08
N SER A 23 -5.51 0.65 0.07
CA SER A 23 -4.97 1.97 0.43
C SER A 23 -4.64 2.86 -0.77
N GLN A 24 -4.33 2.26 -1.93
CA GLN A 24 -3.83 3.00 -3.08
C GLN A 24 -4.79 2.92 -4.26
N ASN A 25 -5.06 1.72 -4.79
CA ASN A 25 -5.84 1.57 -6.03
C ASN A 25 -7.30 2.02 -5.88
N LEU A 26 -7.99 1.58 -4.82
CA LEU A 26 -9.38 1.97 -4.59
C LEU A 26 -9.51 3.48 -4.34
N PRO A 27 -8.76 4.10 -3.41
CA PRO A 27 -8.80 5.55 -3.21
C PRO A 27 -8.39 6.33 -4.46
N GLY A 28 -7.37 5.88 -5.20
CA GLY A 28 -6.95 6.52 -6.46
C GLY A 28 -8.06 6.54 -7.51
N LEU A 29 -8.81 5.43 -7.64
CA LEU A 29 -9.99 5.40 -8.53
C LEU A 29 -11.12 6.31 -8.03
N VAL A 30 -11.33 6.40 -6.72
CA VAL A 30 -12.31 7.32 -6.12
C VAL A 30 -11.94 8.77 -6.39
N VAL A 31 -10.67 9.14 -6.22
CA VAL A 31 -10.14 10.47 -6.52
C VAL A 31 -10.36 10.83 -7.99
N LEU A 32 -10.00 9.95 -8.93
CA LEU A 32 -10.21 10.19 -10.36
C LEU A 32 -11.70 10.39 -10.70
N ARG A 33 -12.60 9.61 -10.09
CA ARG A 33 -14.05 9.78 -10.28
C ARG A 33 -14.57 11.09 -9.69
N ALA A 34 -14.10 11.46 -8.49
CA ALA A 34 -14.46 12.72 -7.84
C ALA A 34 -14.00 13.94 -8.64
N ALA A 35 -12.86 13.82 -9.33
CA ALA A 35 -12.36 14.83 -10.26
C ALA A 35 -13.07 14.85 -11.64
N GLY A 36 -14.13 14.05 -11.82
CA GLY A 36 -14.95 14.04 -13.04
C GLY A 36 -14.45 13.12 -14.16
N TYR A 37 -13.42 12.30 -13.92
CA TYR A 37 -12.95 11.31 -14.89
C TYR A 37 -13.74 10.00 -14.81
N ALA A 38 -13.77 9.25 -15.91
CA ALA A 38 -14.35 7.89 -15.98
C ALA A 38 -13.24 6.83 -16.11
N PRO A 39 -12.44 6.58 -15.05
CA PRO A 39 -11.28 5.69 -15.14
C PRO A 39 -11.72 4.23 -15.39
N PRO A 40 -11.16 3.56 -16.42
CA PRO A 40 -11.42 2.15 -16.67
C PRO A 40 -10.65 1.29 -15.64
N ALA A 41 -11.25 1.08 -14.46
CA ALA A 41 -10.60 0.44 -13.31
C ALA A 41 -9.88 -0.87 -13.64
N GLY A 42 -10.53 -1.78 -14.40
CA GLY A 42 -9.92 -3.06 -14.80
C GLY A 42 -8.67 -2.87 -15.66
N LYS A 43 -8.66 -1.90 -16.58
CA LYS A 43 -7.48 -1.59 -17.42
C LYS A 43 -6.35 -1.00 -16.59
N LEU A 44 -6.65 -0.09 -15.66
CA LEU A 44 -5.63 0.51 -14.79
C LEU A 44 -4.95 -0.53 -13.89
N ILE A 45 -5.73 -1.42 -13.29
CA ILE A 45 -5.22 -2.53 -12.47
C ILE A 45 -4.39 -3.49 -13.33
N PHE A 46 -4.87 -3.84 -14.52
CA PHE A 46 -4.14 -4.71 -15.45
C PHE A 46 -2.77 -4.12 -15.83
N TRP A 47 -2.72 -2.85 -16.24
CA TRP A 47 -1.47 -2.19 -16.62
C TRP A 47 -0.53 -1.98 -15.42
N GLY A 48 -1.05 -1.73 -14.22
CA GLY A 48 -0.25 -1.70 -12.99
C GLY A 48 0.40 -3.06 -12.71
N GLY A 49 -0.37 -4.14 -12.82
CA GLY A 49 0.13 -5.51 -12.67
C GLY A 49 1.17 -5.86 -13.73
N LEU A 50 0.89 -5.61 -15.00
CA LEU A 50 1.82 -5.87 -16.11
C LEU A 50 3.13 -5.09 -15.95
N THR A 51 3.06 -3.81 -15.60
CA THR A 51 4.24 -2.99 -15.32
C THR A 51 5.02 -3.55 -14.13
N SER A 52 4.34 -3.99 -13.07
CA SER A 52 4.98 -4.63 -11.91
C SER A 52 5.73 -5.90 -12.32
N THR A 53 5.12 -6.75 -13.16
CA THR A 53 5.75 -7.98 -13.64
C THR A 53 6.98 -7.69 -14.52
N LEU A 54 6.88 -6.72 -15.42
CA LEU A 54 7.99 -6.32 -16.29
C LEU A 54 9.15 -5.71 -15.51
N LEU A 55 8.85 -4.97 -14.44
CA LEU A 55 9.87 -4.32 -13.60
C LEU A 55 10.39 -5.20 -12.46
N ALA A 56 9.74 -6.32 -12.15
CA ALA A 56 10.14 -7.22 -11.05
C ALA A 56 11.60 -7.69 -11.12
N PRO A 57 12.18 -8.06 -12.30
CA PRO A 57 13.60 -8.42 -12.39
C PRO A 57 14.56 -7.30 -12.02
N PHE A 58 14.11 -6.04 -12.06
CA PHE A 58 14.88 -4.85 -11.70
C PHE A 58 14.69 -4.45 -10.22
N GLY A 59 14.04 -5.30 -9.41
CA GLY A 59 13.80 -5.04 -7.99
C GLY A 59 12.53 -4.26 -7.69
N ALA A 60 11.65 -4.04 -8.68
CA ALA A 60 10.36 -3.42 -8.42
C ALA A 60 9.43 -4.40 -7.67
N HIS A 61 8.88 -3.93 -6.55
CA HIS A 61 8.04 -4.70 -5.64
C HIS A 61 6.53 -4.46 -5.88
N GLY A 62 6.18 -3.45 -6.67
CA GLY A 62 4.79 -3.22 -7.12
C GLY A 62 4.59 -1.84 -7.73
N VAL A 63 3.67 -1.75 -8.68
CA VAL A 63 3.19 -0.53 -9.32
C VAL A 63 1.69 -0.44 -9.09
N ASN A 64 1.24 0.72 -8.60
CA ASN A 64 -0.15 0.97 -8.23
C ASN A 64 -0.54 2.43 -8.48
N LEU A 65 -1.81 2.76 -8.31
CA LEU A 65 -2.29 4.14 -8.39
C LEU A 65 -1.85 4.92 -7.15
N ALA A 66 -1.11 6.01 -7.35
CA ALA A 66 -0.75 6.90 -6.26
C ALA A 66 -1.93 7.84 -5.91
N ALA A 67 -2.78 7.46 -4.96
CA ALA A 67 -4.01 8.21 -4.64
C ALA A 67 -3.77 9.68 -4.27
N ILE A 68 -2.74 9.95 -3.46
CA ILE A 68 -2.36 11.31 -3.04
C ILE A 68 -1.88 12.12 -4.24
N THR A 69 -0.95 11.57 -5.02
CA THR A 69 -0.43 12.23 -6.23
C THR A 69 -1.56 12.47 -7.25
N ALA A 70 -2.47 11.50 -7.41
CA ALA A 70 -3.63 11.66 -8.27
C ALA A 70 -4.47 12.86 -7.83
N ALA A 71 -4.75 13.01 -6.53
CA ALA A 71 -5.53 14.14 -6.03
C ALA A 71 -4.89 15.48 -6.41
N ILE A 72 -3.58 15.62 -6.16
CA ILE A 72 -2.80 16.82 -6.49
C ILE A 72 -2.81 17.07 -8.01
N CYS A 73 -2.52 16.05 -8.83
CA CYS A 73 -2.45 16.21 -10.27
C CYS A 73 -3.81 16.47 -10.94
N THR A 74 -4.92 16.16 -10.25
CA THR A 74 -6.27 16.39 -10.77
C THR A 74 -6.86 17.75 -10.39
N GLU A 75 -6.19 18.56 -9.56
CA GLU A 75 -6.66 19.90 -9.20
C GLU A 75 -6.65 20.87 -10.40
N PRO A 76 -7.52 21.91 -10.41
CA PRO A 76 -7.52 22.95 -11.45
C PRO A 76 -6.19 23.70 -11.59
N ASP A 77 -5.44 23.83 -10.51
CA ASP A 77 -4.12 24.47 -10.50
C ASP A 77 -3.07 23.67 -11.30
N ALA A 78 -3.28 22.36 -11.50
CA ALA A 78 -2.37 21.52 -12.27
C ALA A 78 -2.40 21.87 -13.77
N HIS A 79 -3.60 22.10 -14.31
CA HIS A 79 -3.80 22.61 -15.67
C HIS A 79 -5.27 23.08 -15.83
N PRO A 80 -5.53 24.22 -16.51
CA PRO A 80 -6.89 24.73 -16.72
C PRO A 80 -7.78 23.74 -17.49
N ASP A 81 -7.23 23.14 -18.56
CA ASP A 81 -7.87 22.06 -19.32
C ASP A 81 -7.71 20.71 -18.61
N ALA A 82 -8.83 20.16 -18.14
CA ALA A 82 -8.88 18.87 -17.44
C ALA A 82 -8.36 17.70 -18.29
N SER A 83 -8.45 17.77 -19.62
CA SER A 83 -7.95 16.71 -20.51
C SER A 83 -6.42 16.65 -20.59
N LYS A 84 -5.72 17.70 -20.12
CA LYS A 84 -4.26 17.84 -20.19
C LYS A 84 -3.55 17.70 -18.84
N ARG A 85 -4.30 17.56 -17.74
CA ARG A 85 -3.75 17.43 -16.37
C ARG A 85 -2.80 16.23 -16.19
N TRP A 86 -2.92 15.18 -17.02
CA TRP A 86 -2.01 14.04 -17.02
C TRP A 86 -0.53 14.43 -17.22
N THR A 87 -0.27 15.56 -17.88
CA THR A 87 1.09 16.08 -18.12
C THR A 87 1.84 16.32 -16.81
N VAL A 88 1.15 16.82 -15.78
CA VAL A 88 1.74 17.03 -14.45
C VAL A 88 2.14 15.70 -13.82
N GLY A 89 1.35 14.65 -14.01
CA GLY A 89 1.70 13.30 -13.56
C GLY A 89 2.99 12.77 -14.21
N VAL A 90 3.19 13.04 -15.50
CA VAL A 90 4.43 12.67 -16.22
C VAL A 90 5.63 13.44 -15.69
N ILE A 91 5.46 14.74 -15.45
CA ILE A 91 6.50 15.59 -14.86
C ILE A 91 6.88 15.09 -13.46
N TYR A 92 5.90 14.76 -12.62
CA TYR A 92 6.12 14.12 -11.31
C TYR A 92 6.92 12.82 -11.44
N GLY A 93 6.57 11.96 -12.40
CA GLY A 93 7.30 10.73 -12.68
C GLY A 93 8.76 10.99 -13.06
N LEU A 94 9.01 11.99 -13.92
CA LEU A 94 10.37 12.38 -14.31
C LEU A 94 11.19 12.86 -13.11
N PHE A 95 10.62 13.71 -12.25
CA PHE A 95 11.29 14.14 -11.03
C PHE A 95 11.59 12.97 -10.08
N TYR A 96 10.67 12.02 -9.93
CA TYR A 96 10.93 10.80 -9.16
C TYR A 96 12.06 9.97 -9.75
N LEU A 97 12.19 9.89 -11.08
CA LEU A 97 13.33 9.22 -11.71
C LEU A 97 14.65 9.94 -11.41
N VAL A 98 14.68 11.27 -11.45
CA VAL A 98 15.86 12.05 -11.06
C VAL A 98 16.24 11.78 -9.60
N VAL A 99 15.28 11.78 -8.68
CA VAL A 99 15.51 11.43 -7.27
C VAL A 99 16.01 9.99 -7.13
N ALA A 100 15.48 9.06 -7.91
CA ALA A 100 15.88 7.65 -7.89
C ALA A 100 17.35 7.44 -8.30
N LEU A 101 17.95 8.34 -9.10
CA LEU A 101 19.38 8.28 -9.42
C LEU A 101 20.27 8.41 -8.17
N PHE A 102 19.76 9.04 -7.11
CA PHE A 102 20.46 9.19 -5.83
C PHE A 102 20.17 8.06 -4.83
N ALA A 103 19.42 7.03 -5.23
CA ALA A 103 19.03 5.94 -4.33
C ALA A 103 20.23 5.16 -3.75
N ALA A 104 21.26 4.88 -4.56
CA ALA A 104 22.43 4.13 -4.10
C ALA A 104 23.29 4.92 -3.08
N PRO A 105 23.66 6.19 -3.34
CA PRO A 105 24.31 7.02 -2.33
C PRO A 105 23.49 7.16 -1.03
N LEU A 106 22.17 7.33 -1.16
CA LEU A 106 21.27 7.45 -0.02
C LEU A 106 21.21 6.15 0.81
N ALA A 107 21.14 4.99 0.15
CA ALA A 107 21.22 3.70 0.82
C ALA A 107 22.57 3.52 1.53
N GLY A 108 23.67 3.94 0.90
CA GLY A 108 25.00 3.95 1.51
C GLY A 108 25.06 4.78 2.79
N LEU A 109 24.42 5.95 2.80
CA LEU A 109 24.31 6.78 4.00
C LEU A 109 23.60 6.05 5.14
N PHE A 110 22.44 5.42 4.87
CA PHE A 110 21.70 4.68 5.90
C PHE A 110 22.47 3.48 6.44
N ILE A 111 23.22 2.76 5.59
CA ILE A 111 24.05 1.61 5.99
C ILE A 111 25.24 2.08 6.85
N ALA A 112 25.78 3.27 6.60
CA ALA A 112 26.90 3.83 7.36
C ALA A 112 26.49 4.38 8.74
N MET A 113 25.19 4.57 9.00
CA MET A 113 24.71 5.09 10.28
C MET A 113 24.86 4.06 11.42
N PRO A 114 25.12 4.50 12.67
CA PRO A 114 24.98 3.64 13.83
C PRO A 114 23.57 3.04 13.90
N THR A 115 23.47 1.75 14.20
CA THR A 115 22.20 1.00 14.19
C THR A 115 21.12 1.66 15.08
N GLY A 116 21.51 2.22 16.23
CA GLY A 116 20.60 2.96 17.11
C GLY A 116 20.02 4.23 16.46
N ALA A 117 20.82 4.98 15.71
CA ALA A 117 20.34 6.19 15.03
C ALA A 117 19.39 5.85 13.89
N LEU A 118 19.70 4.81 13.11
CA LEU A 118 18.82 4.30 12.05
C LEU A 118 17.47 3.82 12.63
N ALA A 119 17.50 3.09 13.75
CA ALA A 119 16.29 2.62 14.43
C ALA A 119 15.40 3.77 14.93
N VAL A 120 16.00 4.83 15.50
CA VAL A 120 15.24 6.01 15.96
C VAL A 120 14.60 6.75 14.78
N ILE A 121 15.35 7.02 13.70
CA ILE A 121 14.83 7.73 12.53
C ILE A 121 13.71 6.94 11.86
N THR A 122 13.91 5.63 11.65
CA THR A 122 12.88 4.76 11.07
C THR A 122 11.66 4.66 11.98
N GLY A 123 11.85 4.52 13.29
CA GLY A 123 10.77 4.53 14.27
C GLY A 123 9.95 5.82 14.24
N LEU A 124 10.61 6.98 14.28
CA LEU A 124 9.95 8.30 14.21
C LEU A 124 9.18 8.49 12.88
N ALA A 125 9.76 8.06 11.76
CA ALA A 125 9.10 8.12 10.45
C ALA A 125 7.82 7.26 10.39
N LEU A 126 7.73 6.20 11.20
CA LEU A 126 6.57 5.31 11.27
C LEU A 126 5.49 5.77 12.25
N ILE A 127 5.75 6.72 13.15
CA ILE A 127 4.76 7.18 14.13
C ILE A 127 3.51 7.73 13.44
N ALA A 128 3.66 8.67 12.50
CA ALA A 128 2.51 9.30 11.85
C ALA A 128 1.67 8.31 11.01
N PRO A 129 2.26 7.43 10.17
CA PRO A 129 1.51 6.37 9.51
C PRO A 129 0.82 5.40 10.47
N LEU A 130 1.49 5.04 11.57
CA LEU A 130 0.94 4.12 12.57
C LEU A 130 -0.27 4.74 13.28
N THR A 131 -0.14 5.97 13.78
CA THR A 131 -1.24 6.66 14.47
C THR A 131 -2.42 6.91 13.54
N GLY A 132 -2.17 7.29 12.28
CA GLY A 132 -3.20 7.42 11.25
C GLY A 132 -3.92 6.09 10.97
N SER A 133 -3.16 5.00 10.86
CA SER A 133 -3.72 3.65 10.63
C SER A 133 -4.56 3.18 11.82
N LEU A 134 -4.08 3.40 13.05
CA LEU A 134 -4.80 3.10 14.29
C LEU A 134 -6.13 3.88 14.37
N GLY A 135 -6.10 5.18 14.04
CA GLY A 135 -7.31 5.99 13.97
C GLY A 135 -8.31 5.47 12.93
N ALA A 136 -7.84 5.19 11.71
CA ALA A 136 -8.68 4.69 10.63
C ALA A 136 -9.29 3.32 10.95
N MET A 137 -8.51 2.38 11.51
CA MET A 137 -9.02 1.05 11.85
C MET A 137 -10.06 1.08 12.98
N MET A 138 -10.05 2.11 13.83
CA MET A 138 -11.04 2.30 14.90
C MET A 138 -12.25 3.15 14.50
N ALA A 139 -12.27 3.71 13.29
CA ALA A 139 -13.32 4.63 12.85
C ALA A 139 -14.71 3.95 12.75
N ALA A 140 -14.77 2.74 12.20
CA ALA A 140 -16.02 2.00 12.06
C ALA A 140 -16.30 1.17 13.31
N ALA A 141 -17.14 1.67 14.23
CA ALA A 141 -17.48 1.02 15.51
C ALA A 141 -17.83 -0.47 15.35
N LYS A 142 -18.59 -0.78 14.29
CA LYS A 142 -19.01 -2.12 13.94
C LYS A 142 -17.84 -3.08 13.64
N ASP A 143 -16.76 -2.62 13.04
CA ASP A 143 -15.69 -3.47 12.52
C ASP A 143 -14.43 -3.47 13.43
N ARG A 144 -14.50 -2.78 14.59
CA ARG A 144 -13.38 -2.59 15.52
C ARG A 144 -12.77 -3.89 16.01
N GLU A 145 -13.58 -4.85 16.44
CA GLU A 145 -13.07 -6.13 16.97
C GLU A 145 -12.23 -6.85 15.91
N ALA A 146 -12.75 -6.98 14.69
CA ALA A 146 -12.01 -7.60 13.60
C ALA A 146 -10.73 -6.84 13.25
N ALA A 147 -10.77 -5.50 13.29
CA ALA A 147 -9.60 -4.67 13.07
C ALA A 147 -8.53 -4.84 14.16
N VAL A 148 -8.91 -4.89 15.44
CA VAL A 148 -7.99 -5.16 16.56
C VAL A 148 -7.37 -6.54 16.43
N LEU A 149 -8.17 -7.56 16.11
CA LEU A 149 -7.67 -8.92 15.91
C LEU A 149 -6.68 -9.00 14.73
N THR A 150 -6.98 -8.32 13.62
CA THR A 150 -6.07 -8.19 12.47
C THR A 150 -4.75 -7.57 12.89
N PHE A 151 -4.80 -6.44 13.61
CA PHE A 151 -3.61 -5.72 14.07
C PHE A 151 -2.78 -6.57 15.04
N ALA A 152 -3.40 -7.15 16.07
CA ALA A 152 -2.73 -7.96 17.07
C ALA A 152 -2.07 -9.21 16.45
N ALA A 153 -2.78 -9.91 15.55
CA ALA A 153 -2.21 -11.06 14.85
C ALA A 153 -1.06 -10.66 13.92
N THR A 154 -1.16 -9.52 13.22
CA THR A 154 -0.06 -9.00 12.38
C THR A 154 1.16 -8.61 13.21
N ALA A 155 0.95 -7.90 14.32
CA ALA A 155 1.99 -7.40 15.22
C ALA A 155 2.67 -8.50 16.04
N SER A 156 2.04 -9.68 16.16
CA SER A 156 2.58 -10.81 16.93
C SER A 156 3.91 -11.37 16.41
N GLY A 157 4.24 -11.14 15.13
CA GLY A 157 5.40 -11.75 14.48
C GLY A 157 5.29 -13.27 14.26
N VAL A 158 4.15 -13.89 14.59
CA VAL A 158 3.94 -15.33 14.47
C VAL A 158 4.02 -15.77 13.01
N ALA A 159 4.83 -16.81 12.76
CA ALA A 159 4.89 -17.50 11.48
C ALA A 159 4.40 -18.93 11.65
N LEU A 160 3.32 -19.30 10.95
CA LEU A 160 2.76 -20.65 10.93
C LEU A 160 2.91 -21.25 9.54
N PHE A 161 3.31 -22.52 9.47
CA PHE A 161 3.49 -23.26 8.21
C PHE A 161 4.46 -22.59 7.21
N GLY A 162 5.40 -21.77 7.71
CA GLY A 162 6.32 -20.99 6.88
C GLY A 162 5.71 -19.74 6.24
N VAL A 163 4.51 -19.33 6.69
CA VAL A 163 3.82 -18.11 6.28
C VAL A 163 3.81 -17.13 7.45
N GLY A 164 4.27 -15.91 7.21
CA GLY A 164 4.44 -14.87 8.22
C GLY A 164 3.15 -14.19 8.67
N SER A 165 3.26 -13.37 9.72
CA SER A 165 2.14 -12.79 10.44
C SER A 165 1.27 -11.84 9.62
N ALA A 166 1.80 -11.19 8.58
CA ALA A 166 1.02 -10.30 7.72
C ALA A 166 -0.15 -11.02 7.02
N PHE A 167 0.08 -12.25 6.55
CA PHE A 167 -0.97 -13.09 5.97
C PHE A 167 -1.96 -13.54 7.04
N TRP A 168 -1.47 -14.06 8.17
CA TRP A 168 -2.32 -14.55 9.25
C TRP A 168 -3.16 -13.44 9.89
N GLY A 169 -2.62 -12.22 9.99
CA GLY A 169 -3.34 -11.03 10.41
C GLY A 169 -4.56 -10.78 9.54
N LEU A 170 -4.40 -10.75 8.22
CA LEU A 170 -5.51 -10.62 7.28
C LEU A 170 -6.49 -11.79 7.39
N ALA A 171 -6.00 -13.03 7.50
CA ALA A 171 -6.85 -14.21 7.61
C ALA A 171 -7.73 -14.12 8.87
N VAL A 172 -7.14 -13.80 10.03
CA VAL A 172 -7.85 -13.59 11.30
C VAL A 172 -8.87 -12.46 11.17
N GLY A 173 -8.48 -11.35 10.55
CA GLY A 173 -9.38 -10.21 10.29
C GLY A 173 -10.60 -10.58 9.46
N PHE A 174 -10.39 -11.23 8.33
CA PHE A 174 -11.49 -11.66 7.46
C PHE A 174 -12.36 -12.73 8.11
N LEU A 175 -11.77 -13.67 8.87
CA LEU A 175 -12.53 -14.66 9.63
C LEU A 175 -13.39 -14.00 10.71
N ALA A 176 -12.88 -13.01 11.43
CA ALA A 176 -13.66 -12.25 12.41
C ALA A 176 -14.82 -11.49 11.75
N LEU A 177 -14.57 -10.83 10.61
CA LEU A 177 -15.63 -10.18 9.82
C LEU A 177 -16.68 -11.18 9.32
N ALA A 178 -16.26 -12.36 8.87
CA ALA A 178 -17.15 -13.40 8.39
C ALA A 178 -17.99 -14.00 9.53
N ALA A 179 -17.36 -14.37 10.65
CA ALA A 179 -18.04 -14.91 11.82
C ALA A 179 -19.14 -13.98 12.32
N ARG A 180 -18.88 -12.66 12.37
CA ARG A 180 -19.89 -11.66 12.74
C ARG A 180 -21.06 -11.58 11.76
N ARG A 181 -20.84 -11.80 10.46
CA ARG A 181 -21.94 -11.82 9.48
C ARG A 181 -22.81 -13.07 9.61
N TRP A 182 -22.25 -14.17 10.08
CA TRP A 182 -22.90 -15.49 10.16
C TRP A 182 -23.54 -15.75 11.53
N ILE A 183 -23.05 -15.11 12.57
CA ILE A 183 -23.60 -15.15 13.91
C ILE A 183 -24.43 -13.85 14.08
N PRO A 184 -25.74 -13.85 13.78
CA PRO A 184 -26.57 -12.69 14.06
C PRO A 184 -26.44 -12.35 15.55
N ALA A 185 -26.19 -11.07 15.84
CA ALA A 185 -26.12 -10.59 17.21
C ALA A 185 -27.40 -11.02 17.94
N ARG A 186 -27.25 -11.85 18.97
CA ARG A 186 -28.30 -12.02 19.97
C ARG A 186 -28.30 -10.74 20.81
N GLY A 187 -29.10 -9.76 20.41
CA GLY A 187 -29.26 -8.47 21.10
C GLY A 187 -30.00 -7.46 20.26
#